data_AF-A0A536WVP2-F1
#
_entry.id   AF-A0A536WVP2-F1
#
_cell.length_a   1.000
_cell.length_b   1.000
_cell.length_c   1.000
_cell.angle_alpha   90.00
_cell.angle_beta   90.00
_cell.angle_gamma   90.00
#
_symmetry.space_group_name_H-M   'P 1'
#
loop_
_entity.id
_entity.type
_entity.pdbx_description
1 polymer ?
#
loop_
_entity_poly.entity_id
_entity_poly.type
_entity_poly.pdbx_seq_one_letter_code
_entity_poly.pdbx_strand_id
1 'polypeptide(L)'
;MFSASVWADVWGPEASTLDISGGSKRRADGTSDFLTWAMPHELSRGDAIDIFFEPGVESNPKGTLFTPEPKSAPDAGARFSSWPPSDAELSEWEARPSINSSLSWSLVLNGAPPVHVAPEINRQHIGMHILLNEERPERLRVNLSKRSIREISARENGEELLLEYVPIGSHVQLAIGA
;
A
#
# COMPACT_ATOMS: atom_id res chain seq x y z
N MET A 1 -15.64 1.99 -2.45
CA MET A 1 -14.21 2.30 -2.55
C MET A 1 -13.30 1.06 -2.51
N PHE A 2 -12.83 0.61 -3.68
CA PHE A 2 -11.70 -0.33 -3.75
C PHE A 2 -10.39 0.42 -3.50
N SER A 3 -9.50 -0.15 -2.69
CA SER A 3 -8.13 0.31 -2.52
C SER A 3 -7.15 -0.85 -2.47
N ALA A 4 -6.02 -0.76 -3.15
CA ALA A 4 -4.90 -1.66 -2.94
C ALA A 4 -3.68 -0.81 -2.58
N SER A 5 -3.00 -1.15 -1.50
CA SER A 5 -1.76 -0.49 -1.11
C SER A 5 -0.65 -1.53 -0.99
N VAL A 6 0.50 -1.24 -1.55
CA VAL A 6 1.72 -2.02 -1.33
C VAL A 6 2.68 -1.12 -0.60
N TRP A 7 3.32 -1.65 0.43
CA TRP A 7 4.27 -0.91 1.25
C TRP A 7 5.57 -1.69 1.37
N ALA A 8 6.71 -1.00 1.31
CA ALA A 8 7.98 -1.53 1.77
C ALA A 8 8.44 -0.74 2.99
N ASP A 9 8.90 -1.46 4.00
CA ASP A 9 9.65 -0.90 5.12
C ASP A 9 11.09 -1.41 5.06
N VAL A 10 12.05 -0.48 4.99
CA VAL A 10 13.48 -0.83 4.92
C VAL A 10 14.00 -1.47 6.20
N TRP A 11 13.33 -1.22 7.32
CA TRP A 11 13.81 -1.56 8.67
C TRP A 11 13.10 -2.75 9.30
N GLY A 12 12.01 -3.23 8.69
CA GLY A 12 11.28 -4.40 9.17
C GLY A 12 12.01 -5.72 8.87
N PRO A 13 11.75 -6.80 9.63
CA PRO A 13 12.14 -8.14 9.18
C PRO A 13 11.43 -8.51 7.87
N GLU A 14 10.24 -7.95 7.65
CA GLU A 14 9.42 -8.09 6.46
C GLU A 14 9.95 -7.17 5.33
N ALA A 15 10.21 -7.76 4.17
CA ALA A 15 10.82 -7.10 3.01
C ALA A 15 9.89 -6.04 2.36
N SER A 16 8.63 -6.40 2.18
CA SER A 16 7.55 -5.56 1.66
C SER A 16 6.22 -6.25 1.98
N THR A 17 5.14 -5.51 2.15
CA THR A 17 3.81 -6.05 2.48
C THR A 17 2.80 -5.51 1.47
N LEU A 18 2.10 -6.43 0.80
CA LEU A 18 0.91 -6.11 0.02
C LEU A 18 -0.31 -6.10 0.93
N ASP A 19 -0.99 -4.97 1.03
CA ASP A 19 -2.26 -4.79 1.72
C ASP A 19 -3.35 -4.39 0.72
N ILE A 20 -4.11 -5.39 0.26
CA ILE A 20 -5.34 -5.13 -0.50
C ILE A 20 -6.47 -4.85 0.50
N SER A 21 -7.32 -3.85 0.22
CA SER A 21 -8.52 -3.58 1.02
C SER A 21 -9.69 -3.09 0.15
N GLY A 22 -10.76 -3.85 0.15
CA GLY A 22 -12.03 -3.42 -0.45
C GLY A 22 -12.98 -2.81 0.59
N GLY A 23 -13.84 -1.90 0.17
CA GLY A 23 -15.03 -1.50 0.93
C GLY A 23 -16.00 -0.74 0.05
N SER A 24 -17.31 -0.78 0.29
CA SER A 24 -18.23 0.17 -0.36
C SER A 24 -18.39 1.44 0.49
N LYS A 25 -18.79 2.54 -0.16
CA LYS A 25 -19.03 3.82 0.50
C LYS A 25 -20.23 3.69 1.44
N ARG A 26 -20.23 4.40 2.57
CA ARG A 26 -21.44 4.55 3.40
C ARG A 26 -22.60 5.04 2.53
N ARG A 27 -23.68 4.27 2.48
CA ARG A 27 -24.98 4.71 1.96
C ARG A 27 -25.48 5.89 2.79
N ALA A 28 -26.40 6.66 2.22
CA ALA A 28 -27.00 7.84 2.86
C ALA A 28 -27.71 7.52 4.20
N ASP A 29 -28.06 6.26 4.43
CA ASP A 29 -28.65 5.73 5.66
C ASP A 29 -27.61 5.31 6.72
N GLY A 30 -26.31 5.49 6.44
CA GLY A 30 -25.22 5.10 7.32
C GLY A 30 -24.77 3.64 7.20
N THR A 31 -25.42 2.82 6.35
CA THR A 31 -25.01 1.43 6.09
C THR A 31 -23.82 1.37 5.14
N SER A 32 -23.03 0.30 5.18
CA SER A 32 -21.93 0.05 4.23
C SER A 32 -22.07 -1.37 3.72
N ASP A 33 -21.85 -1.60 2.42
CA ASP A 33 -21.67 -2.96 1.90
C ASP A 33 -20.21 -3.33 2.13
N PHE A 34 -19.97 -4.06 3.23
CA PHE A 34 -18.64 -4.46 3.63
C PHE A 34 -18.09 -5.50 2.66
N LEU A 35 -16.87 -5.24 2.17
CA LEU A 35 -16.02 -6.21 1.47
C LEU A 35 -14.56 -5.98 1.86
N THR A 36 -14.27 -6.06 3.17
CA THR A 36 -12.89 -5.96 3.64
C THR A 36 -12.19 -7.29 3.39
N TRP A 37 -11.59 -7.46 2.22
CA TRP A 37 -10.57 -8.49 2.02
C TRP A 37 -9.24 -7.83 2.38
N ALA A 38 -8.69 -8.15 3.54
CA ALA A 38 -7.32 -7.84 3.92
C ALA A 38 -6.50 -9.10 3.73
N MET A 39 -5.65 -9.13 2.70
CA MET A 39 -4.67 -10.20 2.51
C MET A 39 -3.28 -9.59 2.69
N PRO A 40 -2.79 -9.46 3.93
CA PRO A 40 -1.40 -9.09 4.15
C PRO A 40 -0.53 -10.22 3.60
N HIS A 41 0.27 -9.91 2.59
CA HIS A 41 1.23 -10.85 2.03
C HIS A 41 2.61 -10.22 2.08
N GLU A 42 3.54 -10.88 2.78
CA GLU A 42 4.95 -10.51 2.73
C GLU A 42 5.50 -10.85 1.35
N LEU A 43 6.06 -9.85 0.68
CA LEU A 43 6.67 -9.96 -0.63
C LEU A 43 8.17 -10.13 -0.50
N SER A 44 8.71 -11.07 -1.25
CA SER A 44 10.12 -11.38 -1.36
C SER A 44 10.73 -10.82 -2.65
N ARG A 45 12.06 -10.74 -2.70
CA ARG A 45 12.79 -10.45 -3.95
C ARG A 45 12.39 -11.48 -5.02
N GLY A 46 12.04 -10.98 -6.21
CA GLY A 46 11.58 -11.76 -7.35
C GLY A 46 10.06 -11.82 -7.47
N ASP A 47 9.31 -11.39 -6.45
CA ASP A 47 7.86 -11.36 -6.53
C ASP A 47 7.36 -10.30 -7.51
N ALA A 48 6.24 -10.61 -8.15
CA ALA A 48 5.55 -9.72 -9.06
C ALA A 48 4.08 -9.62 -8.69
N ILE A 49 3.54 -8.41 -8.75
CA ILE A 49 2.13 -8.10 -8.54
C ILE A 49 1.59 -7.56 -9.86
N ASP A 50 0.60 -8.26 -10.41
CA ASP A 50 -0.15 -7.85 -11.58
C ASP A 50 -1.56 -7.43 -11.19
N ILE A 51 -1.94 -6.21 -11.59
CA ILE A 51 -3.27 -5.67 -11.35
C ILE A 51 -3.88 -5.23 -12.67
N PHE A 52 -5.01 -5.86 -13.03
CA PHE A 52 -5.77 -5.56 -14.23
C PHE A 52 -7.03 -4.77 -13.85
N PHE A 53 -7.20 -3.59 -14.43
CA PHE A 53 -8.40 -2.78 -14.24
C PHE A 53 -9.37 -3.05 -15.39
N GLU A 54 -10.22 -4.05 -15.24
CA GLU A 54 -11.13 -4.50 -16.30
C GLU A 54 -12.57 -3.97 -16.11
N PRO A 55 -13.39 -3.92 -17.19
CA PRO A 55 -14.81 -3.69 -17.04
C PRO A 55 -15.42 -4.77 -16.14
N GLY A 56 -15.97 -4.35 -15.00
CA GLY A 56 -16.67 -5.27 -14.11
C GLY A 56 -18.06 -5.66 -14.65
N VAL A 57 -18.52 -6.84 -14.23
CA VAL A 57 -19.95 -7.13 -14.05
C VAL A 57 -20.20 -7.05 -12.53
N GLU A 58 -21.40 -6.68 -12.08
CA GLU A 58 -21.75 -6.61 -10.64
C GLU A 58 -21.12 -7.75 -9.86
N SER A 59 -20.14 -7.43 -8.99
CA SER A 59 -19.59 -8.42 -8.07
C SER A 59 -20.58 -8.56 -6.91
N ASN A 60 -21.25 -9.70 -6.84
CA ASN A 60 -22.00 -10.10 -5.66
C ASN A 60 -21.25 -11.26 -4.99
N PRO A 61 -20.12 -11.00 -4.30
CA PRO A 61 -19.36 -12.07 -3.68
C PRO A 61 -20.23 -12.72 -2.61
N LYS A 62 -20.78 -13.88 -2.93
CA LYS A 62 -21.38 -14.79 -1.97
C LYS A 62 -20.24 -15.38 -1.15
N GLY A 63 -19.83 -14.65 -0.12
CA GLY A 63 -18.87 -15.11 0.88
C GLY A 63 -19.33 -14.64 2.26
N THR A 64 -19.20 -15.52 3.25
CA THR A 64 -19.31 -15.12 4.65
C THR A 64 -18.22 -14.10 4.95
N LEU A 65 -18.62 -13.00 5.60
CA LEU A 65 -17.72 -11.97 6.12
C LEU A 65 -16.54 -12.65 6.83
N PHE A 66 -15.32 -12.44 6.34
CA PHE A 66 -14.15 -12.66 7.16
C PHE A 66 -14.16 -11.55 8.21
N THR A 67 -14.71 -11.84 9.38
CA THR A 67 -14.45 -11.08 10.59
C THR A 67 -13.17 -11.66 11.17
N PRO A 68 -12.00 -11.02 10.99
CA PRO A 68 -10.90 -11.27 11.90
C PRO A 68 -11.33 -10.66 13.22
N GLU A 69 -12.14 -11.36 13.99
CA GLU A 69 -12.02 -11.16 15.43
C GLU A 69 -10.57 -11.50 15.74
N PRO A 70 -9.79 -10.56 16.31
CA PRO A 70 -8.43 -10.85 16.65
C PRO A 70 -8.47 -12.00 17.67
N LYS A 71 -8.03 -13.21 17.25
CA LYS A 71 -7.98 -14.43 18.09
C LYS A 71 -7.06 -14.27 19.30
N SER A 72 -6.37 -13.14 19.37
CA SER A 72 -5.42 -12.74 20.39
C SER A 72 -5.55 -11.24 20.55
N ALA A 73 -5.39 -10.73 21.78
CA ALA A 73 -5.33 -9.30 22.05
C ALA A 73 -4.44 -8.57 21.03
N PRO A 74 -4.72 -7.28 20.69
CA PRO A 74 -3.82 -6.50 19.86
C PRO A 74 -2.40 -6.70 20.37
N ASP A 75 -1.52 -7.05 19.43
CA ASP A 75 -0.14 -7.38 19.70
C ASP A 75 0.46 -6.39 20.70
N ALA A 76 1.22 -6.87 21.69
CA ALA A 76 1.99 -5.99 22.56
C ALA A 76 3.04 -5.17 21.76
N GLY A 77 3.19 -5.44 20.46
CA GLY A 77 3.97 -4.72 19.47
C GLY A 77 3.27 -3.54 18.80
N ALA A 78 2.56 -2.68 19.55
CA ALA A 78 2.36 -1.32 19.06
C ALA A 78 3.76 -0.74 18.80
N ARG A 79 4.14 -0.56 17.53
CA ARG A 79 5.48 -0.05 17.18
C ARG A 79 5.74 1.26 17.93
N PHE A 80 4.71 2.10 18.10
CA PHE A 80 4.76 3.38 18.79
C PHE A 80 4.22 3.29 20.23
N SER A 81 4.88 3.92 21.18
CA SER A 81 4.30 4.09 22.53
C SER A 81 3.13 5.09 22.57
N SER A 82 3.07 6.00 21.57
CA SER A 82 2.01 6.99 21.38
C SER A 82 2.01 7.52 19.93
N TRP A 83 0.90 8.14 19.47
CA TRP A 83 0.82 8.78 18.16
C TRP A 83 0.47 10.28 18.27
N PRO A 84 1.25 11.20 17.67
CA PRO A 84 2.48 10.96 16.92
C PRO A 84 3.63 10.49 17.84
N PRO A 85 4.66 9.84 17.30
CA PRO A 85 5.79 9.32 18.06
C PRO A 85 6.67 10.47 18.58
N SER A 86 7.39 10.25 19.67
CA SER A 86 8.37 11.23 20.15
C SER A 86 9.60 11.30 19.24
N ASP A 87 10.31 12.44 19.25
CA ASP A 87 11.56 12.59 18.50
C ASP A 87 12.63 11.55 18.89
N ALA A 88 12.64 11.13 20.16
CA ALA A 88 13.55 10.10 20.65
C ALA A 88 13.24 8.72 20.00
N GLU A 89 11.95 8.35 19.91
CA GLU A 89 11.51 7.12 19.23
C GLU A 89 11.82 7.15 17.73
N LEU A 90 11.55 8.29 17.06
CA LEU A 90 11.86 8.46 15.64
C LEU A 90 13.36 8.30 15.38
N SER A 91 14.19 8.92 16.22
CA SER A 91 15.65 8.86 16.10
C SER A 91 16.19 7.44 16.35
N GLU A 92 15.61 6.71 17.31
CA GLU A 92 15.98 5.31 17.56
C GLU A 92 15.73 4.43 16.32
N TRP A 93 14.65 4.69 15.59
CA TRP A 93 14.28 3.87 14.43
C TRP A 93 15.05 4.25 13.19
N GLU A 94 15.31 5.55 12.98
CA GLU A 94 16.22 6.03 11.93
C GLU A 94 17.64 5.46 12.12
N ALA A 95 18.03 5.14 13.35
CA ALA A 95 19.32 4.53 13.66
C ALA A 95 19.37 3.00 13.45
N ARG A 96 18.25 2.33 13.15
CA ARG A 96 18.23 0.88 12.92
C ARG A 96 19.01 0.53 11.64
N PRO A 97 19.74 -0.59 11.62
CA PRO A 97 20.37 -1.08 10.41
C PRO A 97 19.34 -1.22 9.28
N SER A 98 19.67 -0.71 8.10
CA SER A 98 18.84 -0.90 6.91
C SER A 98 19.02 -2.32 6.39
N ILE A 99 18.01 -3.17 6.56
CA ILE A 99 18.07 -4.61 6.19
C ILE A 99 17.63 -4.80 4.73
N ASN A 100 16.66 -3.99 4.29
CA ASN A 100 16.04 -4.09 2.96
C ASN A 100 16.47 -2.98 1.98
N SER A 101 17.62 -2.34 2.21
CA SER A 101 18.14 -1.25 1.36
C SER A 101 18.41 -1.67 -0.10
N SER A 102 18.49 -2.98 -0.37
CA SER A 102 18.67 -3.55 -1.70
C SER A 102 17.38 -3.97 -2.41
N LEU A 103 16.20 -3.66 -1.84
CA LEU A 103 14.91 -3.95 -2.44
C LEU A 103 14.43 -2.77 -3.28
N SER A 104 14.83 -2.76 -4.54
CA SER A 104 14.28 -1.90 -5.60
C SER A 104 12.89 -2.37 -6.03
N TRP A 105 11.99 -1.47 -6.34
CA TRP A 105 10.75 -1.77 -7.03
C TRP A 105 10.83 -1.29 -8.48
N SER A 106 10.16 -2.01 -9.37
CA SER A 106 9.97 -1.63 -10.77
C SER A 106 8.49 -1.62 -11.09
N LEU A 107 7.94 -0.44 -11.34
CA LEU A 107 6.54 -0.25 -11.70
C LEU A 107 6.39 -0.03 -13.21
N VAL A 108 5.55 -0.82 -13.86
CA VAL A 108 5.21 -0.69 -15.29
C VAL A 108 3.72 -0.46 -15.43
N LEU A 109 3.35 0.57 -16.20
CA LEU A 109 1.96 0.86 -16.57
C LEU A 109 1.76 0.57 -18.05
N ASN A 110 0.86 -0.33 -18.40
CA ASN A 110 0.50 -0.64 -19.80
C ASN A 110 1.72 -0.95 -20.70
N GLY A 111 2.76 -1.60 -20.17
CA GLY A 111 3.99 -1.90 -20.91
C GLY A 111 4.90 -0.69 -21.20
N ALA A 112 4.63 0.47 -20.60
CA ALA A 112 5.51 1.64 -20.69
C ALA A 112 6.88 1.38 -20.02
N PRO A 113 7.89 2.24 -20.28
CA PRO A 113 9.17 2.14 -19.58
C PRO A 113 9.00 2.11 -18.05
N PRO A 114 9.75 1.25 -17.35
CA PRO A 114 9.59 1.06 -15.91
C PRO A 114 9.99 2.32 -15.12
N VAL A 115 9.21 2.62 -14.09
CA VAL A 115 9.61 3.54 -13.02
C VAL A 115 10.30 2.73 -11.94
N HIS A 116 11.61 2.90 -11.82
CA HIS A 116 12.41 2.27 -10.78
C HIS A 116 12.46 3.14 -9.54
N VAL A 117 12.19 2.54 -8.38
CA VAL A 117 12.33 3.20 -7.08
C VAL A 117 13.10 2.28 -6.14
N ALA A 118 14.09 2.84 -5.45
CA ALA A 118 14.80 2.15 -4.39
C ALA A 118 14.70 2.98 -3.11
N PRO A 119 14.81 2.34 -1.93
CA PRO A 119 14.84 3.09 -0.69
C PRO A 119 16.14 3.87 -0.57
N GLU A 120 16.08 5.03 0.11
CA GLU A 120 17.20 5.94 0.26
C GLU A 120 17.42 6.31 1.72
N ILE A 121 18.61 6.84 2.04
CA ILE A 121 19.00 7.20 3.41
C ILE A 121 17.97 8.09 4.11
N ASN A 122 17.30 8.99 3.38
CA ASN A 122 16.35 9.96 3.94
C ASN A 122 14.88 9.56 3.78
N ARG A 123 14.56 8.64 2.86
CA ARG A 123 13.19 8.21 2.55
C ARG A 123 13.18 6.71 2.35
N GLN A 124 12.87 6.02 3.44
CA GLN A 124 13.07 4.59 3.60
C GLN A 124 11.78 3.80 3.35
N HIS A 125 10.64 4.48 3.24
CA HIS A 125 9.39 3.82 2.92
C HIS A 125 9.03 4.05 1.46
N ILE A 126 8.74 2.97 0.75
CA ILE A 126 8.16 3.01 -0.59
C ILE A 126 6.69 2.60 -0.44
N GLY A 127 5.80 3.37 -1.05
CA GLY A 127 4.37 3.08 -1.04
C GLY A 127 3.78 3.20 -2.43
N MET A 128 3.07 2.16 -2.87
CA MET A 128 2.19 2.21 -4.03
C MET A 128 0.74 2.18 -3.56
N HIS A 129 -0.07 3.12 -4.05
CA HIS A 129 -1.49 3.18 -3.78
C HIS A 129 -2.28 3.14 -5.06
N ILE A 130 -3.30 2.31 -5.06
CA ILE A 130 -4.27 2.18 -6.13
C ILE A 130 -5.64 2.45 -5.53
N LEU A 131 -6.32 3.48 -6.02
CA LEU A 131 -7.61 3.94 -5.50
C LEU A 131 -8.62 4.05 -6.64
N LEU A 132 -9.79 3.47 -6.45
CA LEU A 132 -10.91 3.72 -7.37
C LEU A 132 -11.36 5.18 -7.24
N ASN A 133 -11.41 5.90 -8.36
CA ASN A 133 -11.93 7.26 -8.38
C ASN A 133 -13.47 7.22 -8.39
N GLU A 134 -14.10 7.60 -7.28
CA GLU A 134 -15.56 7.56 -7.17
C GLU A 134 -16.27 8.63 -8.03
N GLU A 135 -15.61 9.74 -8.34
CA GLU A 135 -16.16 10.78 -9.20
C GLU A 135 -16.01 10.44 -10.68
N ARG A 136 -15.06 9.56 -11.00
CA ARG A 136 -14.74 9.08 -12.35
C ARG A 136 -14.46 7.57 -12.31
N PRO A 137 -15.49 6.73 -12.13
CA PRO A 137 -15.34 5.29 -11.92
C PRO A 137 -14.71 4.56 -13.11
N GLU A 138 -14.65 5.19 -14.27
CA GLU A 138 -13.90 4.73 -15.44
C GLU A 138 -12.38 4.90 -15.32
N ARG A 139 -11.90 5.47 -14.20
CA ARG A 139 -10.49 5.71 -13.91
C ARG A 139 -10.07 5.18 -12.56
N LEU A 140 -8.88 4.59 -12.53
CA LEU A 140 -8.17 4.16 -11.35
C LEU A 140 -7.02 5.13 -11.09
N ARG A 141 -6.91 5.65 -9.86
CA ARG A 141 -5.76 6.46 -9.45
C ARG A 141 -4.64 5.52 -9.01
N VAL A 142 -3.47 5.63 -9.64
CA VAL A 142 -2.25 4.92 -9.26
C VAL A 142 -1.23 5.94 -8.78
N ASN A 143 -0.68 5.74 -7.58
CA ASN A 143 0.30 6.63 -6.99
C ASN A 143 1.48 5.81 -6.47
N LEU A 144 2.69 6.25 -6.79
CA LEU A 144 3.94 5.70 -6.26
C LEU A 144 4.65 6.82 -5.50
N SER A 145 5.07 6.54 -4.27
CA SER A 145 5.67 7.54 -3.40
C SER A 145 6.81 6.98 -2.55
N LYS A 146 7.70 7.88 -2.12
CA LYS A 146 8.72 7.65 -1.10
C LYS A 146 8.44 8.53 0.11
N ARG A 147 8.58 7.99 1.32
CA ARG A 147 8.42 8.75 2.57
C ARG A 147 9.51 8.43 3.57
N SER A 148 9.88 9.42 4.36
CA SER A 148 10.60 9.23 5.62
C SER A 148 9.64 8.85 6.73
N ILE A 149 10.16 8.26 7.81
CA ILE A 149 9.35 7.97 8.99
C ILE A 149 8.76 9.23 9.63
N ARG A 150 9.48 10.35 9.51
CA ARG A 150 9.01 11.66 9.99
C ARG A 150 7.87 12.19 9.14
N GLU A 151 8.00 12.09 7.81
CA GLU A 151 6.92 12.46 6.86
C GLU A 151 5.67 11.61 7.13
N ILE A 152 5.80 10.30 7.37
CA ILE A 152 4.68 9.42 7.76
C ILE A 152 4.05 9.87 9.08
N SER A 153 4.86 10.13 10.10
CA SER A 153 4.40 10.53 11.43
C SER A 153 3.68 11.87 11.42
N ALA A 154 4.15 12.80 10.60
CA ALA A 154 3.55 14.12 10.38
C ALA A 154 2.32 14.07 9.44
N ARG A 155 1.99 12.90 8.87
CA ARG A 155 0.95 12.73 7.85
C ARG A 155 1.18 13.58 6.60
N GLU A 156 2.45 13.77 6.25
CA GLU A 156 2.85 14.46 5.03
C GLU A 156 2.88 13.48 3.85
N ASN A 157 2.67 14.02 2.65
CA ASN A 157 2.56 13.21 1.45
C ASN A 157 3.90 12.59 1.00
N GLY A 158 5.03 13.12 1.50
CA GLY A 158 6.39 12.79 1.08
C GLY A 158 6.65 13.10 -0.38
N GLU A 159 7.49 12.29 -1.03
CA GLU A 159 7.83 12.42 -2.44
C GLU A 159 6.87 11.65 -3.32
N GLU A 160 6.21 12.33 -4.24
CA GLU A 160 5.43 11.70 -5.30
C GLU A 160 6.35 11.40 -6.49
N LEU A 161 6.49 10.12 -6.83
CA LEU A 161 7.28 9.65 -7.97
C LEU A 161 6.41 9.44 -9.20
N LEU A 162 5.16 9.05 -8.98
CA LEU A 162 4.17 8.84 -10.03
C LEU A 162 2.77 9.13 -9.48
N LEU A 163 1.96 9.82 -10.27
CA LEU A 163 0.53 9.96 -10.04
C LEU A 163 -0.19 9.92 -11.38
N GLU A 164 -0.88 8.81 -11.63
CA GLU A 164 -1.58 8.57 -12.88
C GLU A 164 -3.04 8.22 -12.65
N TYR A 165 -3.89 8.61 -13.60
CA TYR A 165 -5.30 8.22 -13.64
C TYR A 165 -5.52 7.32 -14.85
N VAL A 166 -5.43 6.02 -14.64
CA VAL A 166 -5.44 5.02 -15.72
C VAL A 166 -6.87 4.59 -16.04
N PRO A 167 -7.24 4.45 -17.33
CA PRO A 167 -8.59 4.07 -17.73
C PRO A 167 -8.84 2.56 -17.55
N ILE A 168 -10.12 2.16 -17.61
CA ILE A 168 -10.51 0.75 -17.78
C ILE A 168 -9.76 0.12 -18.97
N GLY A 169 -9.32 -1.12 -18.81
CA GLY A 169 -8.43 -1.87 -19.71
C GLY A 169 -6.94 -1.73 -19.35
N SER A 170 -6.60 -0.96 -18.31
CA SER A 170 -5.20 -0.77 -17.92
C SER A 170 -4.65 -1.92 -17.08
N HIS A 171 -3.34 -2.09 -17.18
CA HIS A 171 -2.55 -3.08 -16.45
C HIS A 171 -1.42 -2.38 -15.69
N VAL A 172 -1.31 -2.69 -14.41
CA VAL A 172 -0.26 -2.22 -13.50
C VAL A 172 0.56 -3.42 -13.06
N GLN A 173 1.88 -3.36 -13.29
CA GLN A 173 2.82 -4.40 -12.86
C GLN A 173 3.82 -3.81 -11.87
N LEU A 174 3.98 -4.46 -10.73
CA LEU A 174 5.00 -4.11 -9.74
C LEU A 174 5.89 -5.32 -9.50
N ALA A 175 7.19 -5.19 -9.78
CA ALA A 175 8.19 -6.20 -9.45
C ALA A 175 9.03 -5.77 -8.24
N ILE A 176 9.33 -6.72 -7.35
CA ILE A 176 10.06 -6.50 -6.09
C ILE A 176 11.49 -7.06 -6.20
N GLY A 177 12.49 -6.24 -5.90
CA GLY A 177 13.91 -6.57 -5.91
C GLY A 177 14.52 -6.81 -7.29
N ALA A 178 14.07 -6.05 -8.29
CA ALA A 178 14.58 -6.09 -9.68
C ALA A 178 15.99 -5.48 -9.83
#